data_AF-A0A3G6RN25-F1
#
_entry.id   AF-A0A3G6RN25-F1
#
_cell.length_a   1.000
_cell.length_b   1.000
_cell.length_c   1.000
_cell.angle_alpha   90.00
_cell.angle_beta   90.00
_cell.angle_gamma   90.00
#
_symmetry.space_group_name_H-M   'P 1'
#
loop_
_entity.id
_entity.type
_entity.pdbx_description
1 polymer ?
#
loop_
_entity_poly.entity_id
_entity_poly.type
_entity_poly.pdbx_seq_one_letter_code
_entity_poly.pdbx_strand_id
1 'polypeptide(L)'
;MKNSLIVLSLFIAFTACEKTNKKKADNSGKTASEPTWNSVDSAMAAKTWTDFRSPGEMHKVLEKYKGNWKGEVSTWIQDNGKAIISKSECTNTMILGGRYLITNYSGTIMGQPFEVMKTMGYDKAKKKFVSTLIDNMGTGFMQTEGEWNAAKKTISFKGKMPDPIQPGKEWEAREVYTFIDDQSHTVEIFGPDPKTGKVIRTMEVKFTRQ
;
A
#
# COMPACT_ATOMS: atom_id res chain seq x y z
N MET A 1 -2.67 -4.89 -50.45
CA MET A 1 -3.43 -5.79 -51.36
C MET A 1 -2.62 -5.87 -52.64
N LYS A 2 -2.05 -6.98 -53.12
CA LYS A 2 -2.24 -8.42 -52.96
C LYS A 2 -0.85 -9.07 -53.03
N ASN A 3 -0.60 -10.15 -52.28
CA ASN A 3 -0.30 -11.45 -52.87
C ASN A 3 -0.08 -12.50 -51.78
N SER A 4 -0.93 -13.52 -51.86
CA SER A 4 -0.77 -14.82 -51.23
C SER A 4 0.18 -15.65 -52.08
N LEU A 5 1.14 -16.34 -51.48
CA LEU A 5 1.87 -17.45 -52.11
C LEU A 5 2.35 -18.40 -51.01
N ILE A 6 1.58 -19.48 -50.88
CA ILE A 6 1.97 -20.72 -50.23
C ILE A 6 2.94 -21.43 -51.18
N VAL A 7 4.14 -21.78 -50.71
CA VAL A 7 4.88 -22.94 -51.23
C VAL A 7 5.54 -23.67 -50.07
N LEU A 8 5.05 -24.89 -49.89
CA LEU A 8 5.53 -25.98 -49.07
C LEU A 8 6.70 -26.67 -49.79
N SER A 9 7.90 -26.78 -49.20
CA SER A 9 8.83 -27.90 -49.49
C SER A 9 10.08 -27.98 -48.60
N LEU A 10 10.19 -29.14 -47.96
CA LEU A 10 11.35 -30.02 -47.79
C LEU A 10 12.55 -29.61 -46.91
N PHE A 11 12.66 -30.36 -45.81
CA PHE A 11 13.84 -30.68 -45.01
C PHE A 11 15.06 -31.12 -45.83
N ILE A 12 16.25 -30.61 -45.48
CA ILE A 12 17.49 -31.40 -45.46
C ILE A 12 18.25 -31.06 -44.17
N ALA A 13 18.40 -32.06 -43.30
CA ALA A 13 19.22 -32.01 -42.11
C ALA A 13 20.67 -32.38 -42.47
N PHE A 14 21.63 -31.52 -42.11
CA PHE A 14 23.01 -31.94 -41.90
C PHE A 14 23.30 -31.92 -40.40
N THR A 15 23.36 -33.12 -39.85
CA THR A 15 23.83 -33.45 -38.52
C THR A 15 25.33 -33.21 -38.43
N ALA A 16 25.76 -32.22 -37.63
CA ALA A 16 27.11 -32.18 -37.08
C ALA A 16 27.02 -32.50 -35.59
N CYS A 17 27.47 -33.70 -35.26
CA CYS A 17 27.54 -34.24 -33.90
C CYS A 17 28.87 -33.79 -33.29
N GLU A 18 28.86 -32.80 -32.39
CA GLU A 18 29.95 -32.64 -31.43
C GLU A 18 29.42 -32.95 -30.03
N LYS A 19 29.91 -34.09 -29.52
CA LYS A 19 29.72 -34.53 -28.14
C LYS A 19 30.47 -33.59 -27.21
N THR A 20 29.76 -32.67 -26.57
CA THR A 20 30.24 -32.03 -25.34
C THR A 20 29.37 -32.52 -24.18
N ASN A 21 29.99 -33.31 -23.30
CA ASN A 21 29.45 -33.76 -22.03
C ASN A 21 28.94 -32.57 -21.18
N LYS A 22 27.62 -32.34 -21.15
CA LYS A 22 27.00 -31.54 -20.10
C LYS A 22 26.53 -32.47 -18.99
N LYS A 23 27.25 -32.41 -17.86
CA LYS A 23 26.79 -32.92 -16.57
C LYS A 23 25.35 -32.45 -16.33
N LYS A 24 24.47 -33.40 -16.05
CA LYS A 24 23.10 -33.19 -15.60
C LYS A 24 23.17 -32.51 -14.24
N ALA A 25 22.99 -31.19 -14.20
CA ALA A 25 22.69 -30.48 -12.96
C ALA A 25 21.23 -30.79 -12.61
N ASP A 26 21.06 -31.55 -11.55
CA ASP A 26 19.78 -31.84 -10.94
C ASP A 26 19.23 -30.53 -10.37
N ASN A 27 18.19 -29.97 -11.00
CA ASN A 27 17.58 -28.73 -10.57
C ASN A 27 16.17 -29.05 -10.05
N SER A 28 16.10 -29.49 -8.80
CA SER A 28 14.87 -29.57 -8.01
C SER A 28 14.42 -28.16 -7.57
N GLY A 29 14.21 -27.28 -8.54
CA GLY A 29 13.56 -26.00 -8.32
C GLY A 29 12.06 -26.15 -8.54
N LYS A 30 11.24 -26.00 -7.49
CA LYS A 30 9.80 -25.79 -7.61
C LYS A 30 9.55 -24.60 -8.54
N THR A 31 9.22 -24.87 -9.79
CA THR A 31 8.68 -23.86 -10.71
C THR A 31 7.37 -23.37 -10.10
N ALA A 32 7.35 -22.13 -9.62
CA ALA A 32 6.09 -21.45 -9.34
C ALA A 32 5.29 -21.46 -10.66
N SER A 33 4.12 -22.10 -10.66
CA SER A 33 3.24 -22.15 -11.83
C SER A 33 2.94 -20.71 -12.25
N GLU A 34 3.19 -20.39 -13.52
CA GLU A 34 2.80 -19.10 -14.10
C GLU A 34 1.29 -18.86 -13.89
N PRO A 35 0.87 -17.61 -13.66
CA PRO A 35 -0.54 -17.29 -13.48
C PRO A 35 -1.30 -17.69 -14.75
N THR A 36 -2.20 -18.67 -14.63
CA THR A 36 -3.08 -19.10 -15.70
C THR A 36 -4.18 -18.07 -15.91
N TRP A 37 -4.15 -17.38 -17.05
CA TRP A 37 -5.22 -16.50 -17.48
C TRP A 37 -6.40 -17.34 -17.97
N ASN A 38 -7.43 -17.48 -17.13
CA ASN A 38 -8.69 -18.10 -17.53
C ASN A 38 -9.53 -17.09 -18.31
N SER A 39 -9.94 -17.42 -19.53
CA SER A 39 -10.90 -16.60 -20.27
C SER A 39 -12.26 -16.63 -19.56
N VAL A 40 -12.82 -15.45 -19.29
CA VAL A 40 -14.17 -15.30 -18.75
C VAL A 40 -15.11 -14.97 -19.93
N ASP A 41 -16.35 -15.45 -19.87
CA ASP A 41 -17.42 -15.02 -20.80
C ASP A 41 -17.45 -13.48 -20.91
N SER A 42 -17.63 -12.95 -22.13
CA SER A 42 -17.45 -11.52 -22.40
C SER A 42 -18.46 -10.63 -21.67
N ALA A 43 -19.69 -11.12 -21.43
CA ALA A 43 -20.70 -10.39 -20.66
C ALA A 43 -20.36 -10.41 -19.16
N MET A 44 -19.91 -11.55 -18.64
CA MET A 44 -19.43 -11.66 -17.25
C MET A 44 -18.18 -10.81 -17.01
N ALA A 45 -17.25 -10.76 -17.97
CA ALA A 45 -16.05 -9.94 -17.92
C ALA A 45 -16.39 -8.45 -17.91
N ALA A 46 -17.29 -8.00 -18.78
CA ALA A 46 -17.73 -6.61 -18.85
C ALA A 46 -18.40 -6.15 -17.54
N LYS A 47 -19.29 -6.99 -16.97
CA LYS A 47 -19.91 -6.71 -15.68
C LYS A 47 -18.87 -6.63 -14.55
N THR A 48 -17.99 -7.62 -14.48
CA THR A 48 -16.94 -7.67 -13.44
C THR A 48 -16.02 -6.45 -13.51
N TRP A 49 -15.62 -6.03 -14.71
CA TRP A 49 -14.81 -4.82 -14.91
C TRP A 49 -15.55 -3.54 -14.53
N THR A 50 -16.83 -3.45 -14.88
CA THR A 50 -17.69 -2.31 -14.52
C THR A 50 -17.83 -2.19 -13.01
N ASP A 51 -18.06 -3.31 -12.32
CA ASP A 51 -18.11 -3.35 -10.86
C ASP A 51 -16.75 -2.99 -10.28
N PHE A 52 -15.64 -3.60 -10.72
CA PHE A 52 -14.29 -3.35 -10.20
C PHE A 52 -13.88 -1.87 -10.31
N ARG A 53 -14.17 -1.22 -11.44
CA ARG A 53 -13.74 0.17 -11.68
C ARG A 53 -14.62 1.22 -11.00
N SER A 54 -15.81 0.87 -10.53
CA SER A 54 -16.79 1.84 -10.03
C SER A 54 -16.60 2.08 -8.53
N PRO A 55 -16.48 3.36 -8.09
CA PRO A 55 -16.54 3.72 -6.69
C PRO A 55 -17.81 3.18 -6.01
N GLY A 56 -17.73 2.91 -4.71
CA GLY A 56 -18.83 2.35 -3.91
C GLY A 56 -18.77 2.84 -2.47
N GLU A 57 -19.46 2.16 -1.55
CA GLU A 57 -19.60 2.63 -0.15
C GLU A 57 -18.25 2.90 0.55
N MET A 58 -17.24 2.04 0.35
CA MET A 58 -15.92 2.26 0.95
C MET A 58 -15.19 3.49 0.39
N HIS A 59 -15.52 3.91 -0.84
CA HIS A 59 -14.97 5.14 -1.41
C HIS A 59 -15.67 6.37 -0.83
N LYS A 60 -16.97 6.27 -0.50
CA LYS A 60 -17.68 7.32 0.22
C LYS A 60 -17.12 7.53 1.63
N VAL A 61 -16.64 6.46 2.29
CA VAL A 61 -15.90 6.58 3.57
C VAL A 61 -14.66 7.46 3.41
N LEU A 62 -13.87 7.27 2.34
CA LEU A 62 -12.72 8.14 2.04
C LEU A 62 -13.12 9.56 1.69
N GLU A 63 -14.21 9.74 0.95
CA GLU A 63 -14.67 11.06 0.52
C GLU A 63 -15.00 11.99 1.69
N LYS A 64 -15.49 11.44 2.81
CA LYS A 64 -15.72 12.21 4.05
C LYS A 64 -14.44 12.88 4.59
N TYR A 65 -13.27 12.38 4.22
CA TYR A 65 -11.98 12.86 4.72
C TYR A 65 -11.43 14.01 3.90
N LYS A 66 -11.98 14.23 2.70
CA LYS A 66 -11.60 15.35 1.84
C LYS A 66 -11.69 16.66 2.61
N GLY A 67 -10.66 17.50 2.49
CA GLY A 67 -10.59 18.81 3.15
C GLY A 67 -9.24 19.04 3.82
N ASN A 68 -9.15 20.16 4.52
CA ASN A 68 -7.95 20.55 5.27
C ASN A 68 -8.19 20.26 6.75
N TRP A 69 -7.13 19.84 7.44
CA TRP A 69 -7.20 19.42 8.84
C TRP A 69 -5.98 19.94 9.60
N LYS A 70 -6.18 20.25 10.88
CA LYS A 70 -5.11 20.49 11.86
C LYS A 70 -4.97 19.28 12.75
N GLY A 71 -3.74 18.82 12.94
CA GLY A 71 -3.40 17.69 13.81
C GLY A 71 -2.69 18.16 15.07
N GLU A 72 -3.18 17.71 16.23
CA GLU A 72 -2.39 17.69 17.47
C GLU A 72 -1.66 16.34 17.56
N VAL A 73 -0.34 16.38 17.53
CA VAL A 73 0.52 15.19 17.47
C VAL A 73 1.10 14.94 18.86
N SER A 74 0.92 13.71 19.35
CA SER A 74 1.60 13.18 20.53
C SER A 74 2.53 12.06 20.11
N THR A 75 3.81 12.17 20.46
CA THR A 75 4.85 11.19 20.12
C THR A 75 5.45 10.58 21.39
N TRP A 76 5.54 9.25 21.45
CA TRP A 76 6.16 8.50 22.52
C TRP A 76 7.40 7.77 22.02
N ILE A 77 8.54 8.02 22.68
CA ILE A 77 9.82 7.38 22.35
C ILE A 77 9.99 6.03 23.06
N GLN A 78 9.34 5.87 24.23
CA GLN A 78 9.44 4.66 25.05
C GLN A 78 8.08 4.35 25.69
N ASP A 79 7.85 3.08 26.03
CA ASP A 79 6.64 2.64 26.71
C ASP A 79 6.45 3.43 28.01
N ASN A 80 5.23 3.91 28.26
CA ASN A 80 4.88 4.75 29.42
C ASN A 80 5.70 6.05 29.58
N GLY A 81 6.40 6.52 28.55
CA GLY A 81 7.09 7.81 28.55
C GLY A 81 6.14 9.01 28.51
N LYS A 82 6.66 10.21 28.80
CA LYS A 82 5.94 11.47 28.54
C LYS A 82 5.86 11.71 27.03
N ALA A 83 4.68 12.09 26.54
CA ALA A 83 4.49 12.45 25.14
C ALA A 83 5.20 13.76 24.81
N ILE A 84 5.85 13.80 23.65
CA ILE A 84 6.31 15.03 23.02
C ILE A 84 5.16 15.54 22.16
N ILE A 85 4.76 16.80 22.35
CA ILE A 85 3.64 17.40 21.65
C ILE A 85 4.14 18.27 20.49
N SER A 86 3.54 18.10 19.31
CA SER A 86 3.74 18.98 18.16
C SER A 86 2.42 19.19 17.40
N LYS A 87 2.48 19.98 16.34
CA LYS A 87 1.34 20.24 15.45
C LYS A 87 1.66 19.78 14.04
N SER A 88 0.64 19.34 13.33
CA SER A 88 0.69 19.05 11.91
C SER A 88 -0.53 19.65 11.20
N GLU A 89 -0.45 19.73 9.89
CA GLU A 89 -1.58 20.00 9.02
C GLU A 89 -1.66 18.90 7.97
N CYS A 90 -2.87 18.62 7.48
CA CYS A 90 -3.02 17.73 6.34
C CYS A 90 -4.10 18.19 5.38
N THR A 91 -3.84 17.96 4.10
CA THR A 91 -4.77 18.23 3.00
C THR A 91 -5.13 16.94 2.32
N ASN A 92 -6.43 16.64 2.32
CA ASN A 92 -7.03 15.43 1.78
C ASN A 92 -7.77 15.75 0.47
N THR A 93 -7.37 15.11 -0.62
CA THR A 93 -7.99 15.29 -1.95
C THR A 93 -8.40 13.95 -2.56
N MET A 94 -9.64 13.86 -3.02
CA MET A 94 -10.07 12.72 -3.85
C MET A 94 -9.57 12.90 -5.28
N ILE A 95 -8.90 11.89 -5.82
CA ILE A 95 -8.32 11.89 -7.17
C ILE A 95 -8.88 10.76 -8.04
N LEU A 96 -8.58 10.82 -9.34
CA LEU A 96 -8.93 9.78 -10.32
C LEU A 96 -10.42 9.40 -10.31
N GLY A 97 -11.28 10.42 -10.23
CA GLY A 97 -12.74 10.26 -10.21
C GLY A 97 -13.27 9.63 -8.93
N GLY A 98 -12.69 9.97 -7.77
CA GLY A 98 -13.17 9.50 -6.46
C GLY A 98 -12.68 8.11 -6.06
N ARG A 99 -11.59 7.63 -6.68
CA ARG A 99 -11.06 6.27 -6.43
C ARG A 99 -10.02 6.22 -5.32
N TYR A 100 -9.23 7.28 -5.19
CA TYR A 100 -8.15 7.34 -4.21
C TYR A 100 -8.19 8.68 -3.49
N LEU A 101 -7.84 8.65 -2.21
CA LEU A 101 -7.54 9.82 -1.41
C LEU A 101 -6.02 10.03 -1.42
N ILE A 102 -5.57 11.22 -1.82
CA ILE A 102 -4.22 11.68 -1.53
C ILE A 102 -4.27 12.55 -0.29
N THR A 103 -3.43 12.24 0.68
CA THR A 103 -3.17 13.06 1.86
C THR A 103 -1.75 13.59 1.78
N ASN A 104 -1.60 14.92 1.85
CA ASN A 104 -0.31 15.55 2.10
C ASN A 104 -0.29 16.01 3.55
N TYR A 105 0.67 15.53 4.34
CA TYR A 105 0.92 16.03 5.69
C TYR A 105 2.12 16.97 5.68
N SER A 106 2.06 18.00 6.51
CA SER A 106 3.20 18.85 6.83
C SER A 106 3.24 19.11 8.33
N GLY A 107 4.43 19.35 8.87
CA GLY A 107 4.59 19.68 10.29
C GLY A 107 6.04 19.78 10.70
N THR A 108 6.26 19.69 12.01
CA THR A 108 7.61 19.71 12.59
C THR A 108 7.77 18.56 13.57
N ILE A 109 8.85 17.80 13.41
CA ILE A 109 9.26 16.73 14.32
C ILE A 109 10.68 17.06 14.80
N MET A 110 10.88 17.14 16.12
CA MET A 110 12.19 17.46 16.73
C MET A 110 12.85 18.73 16.15
N GLY A 111 12.04 19.74 15.80
CA GLY A 111 12.52 21.02 15.23
C GLY A 111 12.86 20.99 13.74
N GLN A 112 12.69 19.86 13.05
CA GLN A 112 12.89 19.73 11.60
C GLN A 112 11.55 19.68 10.85
N PRO A 113 11.44 20.31 9.66
CA PRO A 113 10.28 20.17 8.80
C PRO A 113 10.07 18.71 8.36
N PHE A 114 8.83 18.27 8.42
CA PHE A 114 8.41 16.94 8.01
C PHE A 114 7.31 17.06 6.97
N GLU A 115 7.41 16.23 5.92
CA GLU A 115 6.45 16.15 4.82
C GLU A 115 6.17 14.69 4.49
N VAL A 116 4.89 14.38 4.27
CA VAL A 116 4.44 13.05 3.88
C VAL A 116 3.45 13.16 2.75
N MET A 117 3.60 12.28 1.77
CA MET A 117 2.54 12.00 0.80
C MET A 117 2.03 10.58 1.01
N LYS A 118 0.73 10.47 1.27
CA LYS A 118 0.02 9.20 1.44
C LYS A 118 -1.04 9.06 0.37
N THR A 119 -1.12 7.89 -0.25
CA THR A 119 -2.28 7.51 -1.06
C THR A 119 -3.07 6.43 -0.34
N MET A 120 -4.39 6.52 -0.35
CA MET A 120 -5.27 5.53 0.23
C MET A 120 -6.42 5.23 -0.75
N GLY A 121 -6.72 3.96 -0.96
CA GLY A 121 -7.83 3.52 -1.82
C GLY A 121 -8.45 2.22 -1.30
N TYR A 122 -9.62 1.88 -1.84
CA TYR A 122 -10.25 0.59 -1.57
C TYR A 122 -10.13 -0.32 -2.80
N ASP A 123 -9.33 -1.36 -2.68
CA ASP A 123 -9.18 -2.38 -3.72
C ASP A 123 -10.37 -3.34 -3.66
N LYS A 124 -11.25 -3.29 -4.68
CA LYS A 124 -12.45 -4.14 -4.74
C LYS A 124 -12.13 -5.61 -5.00
N ALA A 125 -11.00 -5.93 -5.64
CA ALA A 125 -10.57 -7.31 -5.85
C ALA A 125 -10.05 -7.92 -4.53
N LYS A 126 -9.23 -7.16 -3.78
CA LYS A 126 -8.74 -7.57 -2.45
C LYS A 126 -9.78 -7.45 -1.34
N LYS A 127 -10.80 -6.60 -1.54
CA LYS A 127 -11.78 -6.17 -0.53
C LYS A 127 -11.12 -5.55 0.71
N LYS A 128 -10.09 -4.74 0.48
CA LYS A 128 -9.30 -4.09 1.53
C LYS A 128 -8.98 -2.65 1.16
N PHE A 129 -8.78 -1.83 2.19
CA PHE A 129 -8.08 -0.58 2.02
C PHE A 129 -6.61 -0.87 1.78
N VAL A 130 -6.04 -0.20 0.80
CA VAL A 130 -4.61 -0.23 0.49
C VAL A 130 -4.10 1.19 0.62
N SER A 131 -2.93 1.33 1.23
CA SER A 131 -2.28 2.61 1.40
C SER A 131 -0.81 2.51 1.01
N THR A 132 -0.29 3.59 0.42
CA THR A 132 1.15 3.79 0.24
C THR A 132 1.57 5.12 0.85
N LEU A 133 2.78 5.17 1.37
CA LEU A 133 3.34 6.35 2.02
C LEU A 133 4.81 6.53 1.62
N ILE A 134 5.19 7.80 1.41
CA ILE A 134 6.56 8.28 1.28
C ILE A 134 6.71 9.56 2.11
N ASP A 135 7.92 9.87 2.55
CA ASP A 135 8.22 11.02 3.39
C ASP A 135 9.60 11.62 3.08
N ASN A 136 9.91 12.77 3.69
CA ASN A 136 11.21 13.45 3.54
C ASN A 136 12.24 13.04 4.61
N MET A 137 11.93 12.04 5.45
CA MET A 137 12.79 11.52 6.50
C MET A 137 13.51 10.24 6.09
N GLY A 138 13.14 9.64 4.96
CA GLY A 138 13.80 8.49 4.35
C GLY A 138 13.42 8.30 2.88
N THR A 139 13.97 7.25 2.26
CA THR A 139 13.70 6.88 0.85
C THR A 139 12.89 5.59 0.73
N GLY A 140 12.44 5.04 1.87
CA GLY A 140 11.67 3.81 1.94
C GLY A 140 10.22 4.05 1.52
N PHE A 141 9.67 3.11 0.75
CA PHE A 141 8.24 3.04 0.51
C PHE A 141 7.58 2.19 1.59
N MET A 142 6.48 2.66 2.13
CA MET A 142 5.61 1.84 2.96
C MET A 142 4.33 1.51 2.20
N GLN A 143 3.95 0.24 2.21
CA GLN A 143 2.65 -0.22 1.77
C GLN A 143 1.95 -0.92 2.92
N THR A 144 0.71 -0.55 3.17
CA THR A 144 -0.14 -1.17 4.19
C THR A 144 -1.49 -1.56 3.63
N GLU A 145 -2.08 -2.60 4.21
CA GLU A 145 -3.43 -3.04 3.91
C GLU A 145 -4.26 -3.08 5.20
N GLY A 146 -5.54 -2.75 5.10
CA GLY A 146 -6.44 -2.71 6.25
C GLY A 146 -7.88 -3.03 5.89
N GLU A 147 -8.63 -3.43 6.91
CA GLU A 147 -10.06 -3.75 6.79
C GLU A 147 -10.90 -2.70 7.52
N TRP A 148 -12.07 -2.41 6.98
CA TRP A 148 -13.05 -1.53 7.61
C TRP A 148 -13.83 -2.26 8.69
N ASN A 149 -13.80 -1.71 9.89
CA ASN A 149 -14.67 -2.11 10.98
C ASN A 149 -15.79 -1.08 11.14
N ALA A 150 -16.99 -1.42 10.68
CA ALA A 150 -18.13 -0.50 10.72
C ALA A 150 -18.58 -0.17 12.15
N ALA A 151 -18.50 -1.12 13.09
CA ALA A 151 -18.95 -0.92 14.47
C ALA A 151 -18.06 0.08 15.22
N LYS A 152 -16.74 0.03 14.97
CA LYS A 152 -15.77 0.95 15.57
C LYS A 152 -15.51 2.18 14.71
N LYS A 153 -15.99 2.18 13.47
CA LYS A 153 -15.63 3.15 12.42
C LYS A 153 -14.11 3.27 12.27
N THR A 154 -13.41 2.15 12.17
CA THR A 154 -11.94 2.13 12.09
C THR A 154 -11.42 1.42 10.86
N ILE A 155 -10.26 1.85 10.37
CA ILE A 155 -9.41 1.04 9.48
C ILE A 155 -8.13 0.68 10.25
N SER A 156 -7.84 -0.61 10.38
CA SER A 156 -6.60 -1.08 10.98
C SER A 156 -5.65 -1.55 9.89
N PHE A 157 -4.64 -0.75 9.62
CA PHE A 157 -3.62 -1.03 8.61
C PHE A 157 -2.48 -1.85 9.21
N LYS A 158 -2.01 -2.82 8.42
CA LYS A 158 -0.77 -3.57 8.66
C LYS A 158 0.03 -3.61 7.38
N GLY A 159 1.34 -3.55 7.51
CA GLY A 159 2.25 -3.69 6.38
C GLY A 159 3.67 -3.85 6.87
N LYS A 160 4.59 -3.62 5.95
CA LYS A 160 6.01 -3.72 6.22
C LYS A 160 6.73 -2.52 5.67
N MET A 161 7.79 -2.12 6.34
CA MET A 161 8.69 -1.08 5.88
C MET A 161 10.14 -1.57 6.07
N PRO A 162 11.06 -1.23 5.15
CA PRO A 162 12.48 -1.56 5.32
C PRO A 162 13.03 -1.02 6.64
N ASP A 163 13.88 -1.80 7.31
CA ASP A 163 14.65 -1.34 8.46
C ASP A 163 15.97 -0.71 7.96
N PRO A 164 16.15 0.62 8.11
CA PRO A 164 17.38 1.29 7.66
C PRO A 164 18.62 0.94 8.51
N ILE A 165 18.42 0.42 9.72
CA ILE A 165 19.51 0.03 10.63
C ILE A 165 19.94 -1.42 10.37
N GLN A 166 19.02 -2.28 9.92
CA GLN A 166 19.29 -3.69 9.61
C GLN A 166 19.00 -3.99 8.13
N PRO A 167 19.98 -3.80 7.23
CA PRO A 167 19.81 -4.06 5.81
C PRO A 167 19.22 -5.44 5.52
N GLY A 168 18.20 -5.49 4.67
CA GLY A 168 17.49 -6.72 4.30
C GLY A 168 16.44 -7.18 5.31
N LYS A 169 16.24 -6.48 6.43
CA LYS A 169 15.13 -6.71 7.34
C LYS A 169 14.02 -5.68 7.14
N GLU A 170 12.82 -6.06 7.58
CA GLU A 170 11.62 -5.24 7.56
C GLU A 170 11.06 -5.15 8.99
N TRP A 171 10.45 -4.03 9.31
CA TRP A 171 9.65 -3.88 10.54
C TRP A 171 8.16 -3.89 10.20
N GLU A 172 7.34 -4.38 11.13
CA GLU A 172 5.89 -4.37 10.99
C GLU A 172 5.35 -2.96 11.19
N ALA A 173 4.81 -2.38 10.13
CA ALA A 173 4.08 -1.12 10.19
C ALA A 173 2.65 -1.39 10.63
N ARG A 174 2.17 -0.69 11.65
CA ARG A 174 0.77 -0.74 12.08
C ARG A 174 0.22 0.65 12.32
N GLU A 175 -0.94 0.91 11.72
CA GLU A 175 -1.67 2.16 11.90
C GLU A 175 -3.14 1.85 12.20
N VAL A 176 -3.81 2.69 12.98
CA VAL A 176 -5.25 2.63 13.18
C VAL A 176 -5.83 4.01 12.91
N TYR A 177 -6.71 4.08 11.93
CA TYR A 177 -7.49 5.27 11.63
C TYR A 177 -8.85 5.11 12.28
N THR A 178 -9.28 6.08 13.09
CA THR A 178 -10.61 6.11 13.70
C THR A 178 -11.41 7.28 13.18
N PHE A 179 -12.58 6.96 12.65
CA PHE A 179 -13.46 7.86 11.94
C PHE A 179 -14.60 8.29 12.87
N ILE A 180 -14.36 9.37 13.63
CA ILE A 180 -15.26 9.78 14.72
C ILE A 180 -16.53 10.41 14.12
N ASP A 181 -16.35 11.54 13.44
CA ASP A 181 -17.41 12.32 12.78
C ASP A 181 -16.84 13.13 11.60
N ASP A 182 -17.65 14.03 11.03
CA ASP A 182 -17.25 14.81 9.86
C ASP A 182 -16.23 15.91 10.19
N GLN A 183 -16.02 16.23 11.47
CA GLN A 183 -15.15 17.30 11.97
C GLN A 183 -13.90 16.80 12.68
N SER A 184 -13.85 15.52 13.05
CA SER A 184 -12.74 14.94 13.81
C SER A 184 -12.42 13.51 13.43
N HIS A 185 -11.13 13.18 13.47
CA HIS A 185 -10.65 11.82 13.33
C HIS A 185 -9.32 11.63 14.06
N THR A 186 -8.93 10.38 14.30
CA THR A 186 -7.64 10.08 14.90
C THR A 186 -6.84 9.09 14.06
N VAL A 187 -5.52 9.22 14.15
CA VAL A 187 -4.56 8.29 13.59
C VAL A 187 -3.63 7.85 14.70
N GLU A 188 -3.53 6.55 14.93
CA GLU A 188 -2.56 5.95 15.85
C GLU A 188 -1.54 5.17 15.04
N ILE A 189 -0.26 5.40 15.31
CA ILE A 189 0.86 4.68 14.69
C ILE A 189 1.58 3.89 15.77
N PHE A 190 1.94 2.66 15.44
CA PHE A 190 2.61 1.74 16.35
C PHE A 190 3.94 1.31 15.76
N GLY A 191 4.95 1.23 16.62
CA GLY A 191 6.31 0.86 16.26
C GLY A 191 7.05 0.25 17.44
N PRO A 192 8.24 -0.30 17.21
CA PRO A 192 9.05 -0.90 18.27
C PRO A 192 9.58 0.17 19.24
N ASP A 193 9.48 -0.10 20.53
CA ASP A 193 10.21 0.62 21.56
C ASP A 193 11.73 0.39 21.35
N PRO A 194 12.56 1.44 21.23
CA PRO A 194 13.99 1.29 20.93
C PRO A 194 14.80 0.53 21.98
N LYS A 195 14.33 0.46 23.24
CA LYS A 195 15.01 -0.22 24.35
C LYS A 195 14.58 -1.67 24.48
N THR A 196 13.28 -1.93 24.34
CA THR A 196 12.69 -3.26 24.63
C THR A 196 12.31 -4.05 23.39
N GLY A 197 12.21 -3.40 22.23
CA GLY A 197 11.70 -3.99 20.98
C GLY A 197 10.20 -4.27 20.97
N LYS A 198 9.49 -4.04 22.09
CA LYS A 198 8.05 -4.24 22.19
C LYS A 198 7.31 -3.23 21.32
N VAL A 199 6.29 -3.67 20.59
CA VAL A 199 5.44 -2.75 19.81
C VAL A 199 4.58 -1.91 20.76
N ILE A 200 4.76 -0.59 20.69
CA ILE A 200 4.02 0.41 21.47
C ILE A 200 3.33 1.40 20.53
N ARG A 201 2.41 2.20 21.07
CA ARG A 201 1.87 3.36 20.34
C ARG A 201 2.91 4.47 20.36
N THR A 202 3.57 4.68 19.23
CA THR A 202 4.65 5.66 19.08
C THR A 202 4.12 7.03 18.69
N MET A 203 2.95 7.09 18.04
CA MET A 203 2.32 8.36 17.67
C MET A 203 0.80 8.28 17.76
N GLU A 204 0.18 9.37 18.18
CA GLU A 204 -1.25 9.62 18.08
C GLU A 204 -1.42 11.02 17.48
N VAL A 205 -2.26 11.13 16.47
CA VAL A 205 -2.64 12.42 15.89
C VAL A 205 -4.13 12.58 16.00
N LYS A 206 -4.57 13.67 16.63
CA LYS A 206 -5.97 14.07 16.69
C LYS A 206 -6.20 15.18 15.68
N PHE A 207 -6.95 14.88 14.65
CA PHE A 207 -7.27 15.82 13.59
C PHE A 207 -8.60 16.50 13.84
N THR A 208 -8.63 17.81 13.63
CA THR A 208 -9.84 18.63 13.56
C THR A 208 -9.89 19.31 12.21
N ARG A 209 -11.06 19.32 11.57
CA ARG A 209 -11.26 19.97 10.27
C ARG A 209 -11.02 21.48 10.39
N GLN A 210 -10.43 22.07 9.36
CA GLN A 210 -10.27 23.52 9.21
C GLN A 210 -11.48 24.18 8.56
#